data_AF-A0A9W6M054-F1
#
_entry.id   AF-A0A9W6M054-F1
#
_cell.length_a   1.000
_cell.length_b   1.000
_cell.length_c   1.000
_cell.angle_alpha   90.00
_cell.angle_beta   90.00
_cell.angle_gamma   90.00
#
_symmetry.space_group_name_H-M   'P 1'
#
loop_
_entity.id
_entity.type
_entity.pdbx_description
1 polymer ?
#
loop_
_entity_poly.entity_id
_entity_poly.type
_entity_poly.pdbx_seq_one_letter_code
_entity_poly.pdbx_strand_id
1 'polypeptide(L)'
;MPTVTSVAPATRAWLAVAALGAGLLHAALAPSAPLPALIVLVAIGAAELTWAAATFARERPPLLQASLYLALLPVALWAAVASAGAATGTGTILALQPLPLAVASGLDLAVAATVAVVLRRRRPARDSGAVRFVLTLLVSAAVVSGVTIPALGLTSAGLSAVSVHLQHSGHH
;
A
#
# COMPACT_ATOMS: atom_id res chain seq x y z
N MET A 1 -21.31 -7.05 -21.60
CA MET A 1 -20.15 -6.12 -21.46
C MET A 1 -20.01 -5.74 -20.00
N PRO A 2 -18.83 -5.93 -19.36
CA PRO A 2 -18.61 -5.41 -18.02
C PRO A 2 -18.72 -3.89 -18.04
N THR A 3 -19.63 -3.35 -17.23
CA THR A 3 -19.83 -1.91 -17.07
C THR A 3 -18.59 -1.28 -16.45
N VAL A 4 -17.84 -0.55 -17.27
CA VAL A 4 -16.61 0.10 -16.83
C VAL A 4 -16.97 1.24 -15.88
N THR A 5 -16.70 1.06 -14.59
CA THR A 5 -17.07 2.03 -13.56
C THR A 5 -16.04 3.17 -13.56
N SER A 6 -16.47 4.38 -13.92
CA SER A 6 -15.64 5.57 -13.78
C SER A 6 -15.49 5.93 -12.30
N VAL A 7 -14.28 6.31 -11.90
CA VAL A 7 -13.96 6.69 -10.53
C VAL A 7 -13.69 8.19 -10.51
N ALA A 8 -14.26 8.90 -9.52
CA ALA A 8 -14.05 10.34 -9.40
C ALA A 8 -12.55 10.66 -9.26
N PRO A 9 -12.04 11.75 -9.87
CA PRO A 9 -10.62 12.11 -9.81
C PRO A 9 -10.04 12.12 -8.39
N ALA A 10 -10.76 12.72 -7.43
CA ALA A 10 -10.35 12.74 -6.03
C ALA A 10 -10.16 11.33 -5.43
N THR A 11 -11.09 10.42 -5.72
CA THR A 11 -10.99 9.02 -5.27
C THR A 11 -9.81 8.30 -5.94
N ARG A 12 -9.55 8.59 -7.21
CA ARG A 12 -8.41 8.04 -7.94
C ARG A 12 -7.07 8.48 -7.34
N ALA A 13 -6.94 9.76 -6.98
CA ALA A 13 -5.75 10.28 -6.29
C ALA A 13 -5.52 9.56 -4.96
N TRP A 14 -6.56 9.47 -4.12
CA TRP A 14 -6.48 8.73 -2.85
C TRP A 14 -6.05 7.28 -3.03
N LEU A 15 -6.72 6.54 -3.93
CA LEU A 15 -6.44 5.13 -4.19
C LEU A 15 -4.99 4.91 -4.65
N ALA A 16 -4.51 5.74 -5.57
CA ALA A 16 -3.16 5.61 -6.11
C ALA A 16 -2.09 5.91 -5.03
N VAL A 17 -2.28 6.95 -4.22
CA VAL A 17 -1.32 7.29 -3.16
C VAL A 17 -1.33 6.26 -2.03
N ALA A 18 -2.50 5.76 -1.62
CA ALA A 18 -2.58 4.72 -0.59
C ALA A 18 -1.91 3.42 -1.04
N ALA A 19 -2.17 2.96 -2.27
CA ALA A 19 -1.52 1.78 -2.84
C ALA A 19 -0.01 1.98 -3.04
N LEU A 20 0.44 3.19 -3.39
CA LEU A 20 1.87 3.52 -3.44
C LEU A 20 2.52 3.36 -2.06
N GLY A 21 1.88 3.87 -1.00
CA GLY A 21 2.39 3.75 0.37
C GLY A 21 2.44 2.29 0.86
N ALA A 22 1.41 1.50 0.58
CA ALA A 22 1.38 0.06 0.91
C ALA A 22 2.50 -0.69 0.17
N GLY A 23 2.64 -0.47 -1.14
CA GLY A 23 3.63 -1.15 -1.97
C GLY A 23 5.06 -0.87 -1.55
N LEU A 24 5.35 0.37 -1.14
CA LEU A 24 6.66 0.74 -0.60
C LEU A 24 6.95 0.02 0.73
N LEU A 25 5.97 -0.11 1.62
CA LEU A 25 6.15 -0.79 2.91
C LEU A 25 6.34 -2.30 2.72
N HIS A 26 5.56 -2.94 1.85
CA HIS A 26 5.75 -4.34 1.51
C HIS A 26 7.14 -4.60 0.91
N ALA A 27 7.58 -3.75 -0.02
CA ALA A 27 8.92 -3.85 -0.58
C ALA A 27 10.03 -3.63 0.47
N ALA A 28 9.85 -2.68 1.39
CA ALA A 28 10.84 -2.37 2.43
C ALA A 28 10.96 -3.44 3.52
N LEU A 29 9.91 -4.23 3.74
CA LEU A 29 9.92 -5.38 4.65
C LEU A 29 10.63 -6.61 4.07
N ALA A 30 10.64 -6.75 2.73
CA ALA A 30 11.15 -7.94 2.06
C ALA A 30 12.61 -8.33 2.41
N PRO A 31 13.59 -7.39 2.55
CA PRO A 31 14.98 -7.74 2.87
C PRO A 31 15.16 -8.42 4.23
N SER A 32 14.22 -8.22 5.16
CA SER A 32 14.26 -8.81 6.51
C SER A 32 13.52 -10.15 6.60
N ALA A 33 12.87 -10.58 5.52
CA ALA A 33 11.99 -11.74 5.50
C ALA A 33 12.74 -13.03 5.11
N PRO A 34 12.31 -14.21 5.60
CA PRO A 34 12.77 -15.48 5.05
C PRO A 34 12.35 -15.60 3.57
N LEU A 35 13.09 -16.38 2.77
CA LEU A 35 12.96 -16.42 1.30
C LEU A 35 11.50 -16.54 0.79
N PRO A 36 10.64 -17.42 1.33
CA PRO A 36 9.24 -17.48 0.86
C PRO A 36 8.47 -16.18 1.09
N ALA A 37 8.62 -15.58 2.27
CA ALA A 37 7.96 -14.32 2.61
C ALA A 37 8.55 -13.14 1.83
N LEU A 38 9.85 -13.15 1.55
CA LEU A 38 10.50 -12.18 0.67
C LEU A 38 9.86 -12.19 -0.72
N ILE A 39 9.73 -13.35 -1.34
CA ILE A 39 9.14 -13.49 -2.69
C ILE A 39 7.71 -12.93 -2.70
N VAL A 40 6.91 -13.28 -1.68
CA VAL A 40 5.53 -12.82 -1.55
C VAL A 40 5.46 -11.29 -1.36
N LEU A 41 6.27 -10.73 -0.46
CA LEU A 41 6.31 -9.28 -0.20
C LEU A 41 6.75 -8.48 -1.43
N VAL A 42 7.75 -8.96 -2.17
CA VAL A 42 8.20 -8.33 -3.42
C VAL A 42 7.10 -8.39 -4.48
N ALA A 43 6.43 -9.55 -4.64
CA ALA A 43 5.35 -9.70 -5.61
C ALA A 43 4.15 -8.80 -5.29
N ILE A 44 3.74 -8.73 -4.01
CA ILE A 44 2.69 -7.84 -3.54
C ILE A 44 3.09 -6.37 -3.75
N GLY A 45 4.26 -5.97 -3.29
CA GLY A 45 4.75 -4.61 -3.43
C GLY A 45 4.83 -4.18 -4.91
N ALA A 46 5.36 -5.04 -5.78
CA ALA A 46 5.40 -4.77 -7.22
C ALA A 46 3.99 -4.64 -7.84
N ALA A 47 3.05 -5.49 -7.43
CA ALA A 47 1.66 -5.43 -7.90
C ALA A 47 0.98 -4.13 -7.47
N GLU A 48 1.16 -3.71 -6.22
CA GLU A 48 0.60 -2.47 -5.66
C GLU A 48 1.21 -1.23 -6.32
N LEU A 49 2.53 -1.19 -6.51
CA LEU A 49 3.21 -0.10 -7.22
C LEU A 49 2.75 0.00 -8.68
N THR A 50 2.63 -1.14 -9.37
CA THR A 50 2.14 -1.19 -10.75
C THR A 50 0.69 -0.71 -10.83
N TRP A 51 -0.15 -1.12 -9.87
CA TRP A 51 -1.53 -0.71 -9.81
C TRP A 51 -1.70 0.78 -9.46
N ALA A 52 -0.88 1.31 -8.56
CA ALA A 52 -0.82 2.73 -8.23
C ALA A 52 -0.47 3.57 -9.47
N ALA A 53 0.60 3.19 -10.18
CA ALA A 53 1.02 3.85 -11.42
C ALA A 53 -0.09 3.79 -12.49
N ALA A 54 -0.72 2.65 -12.68
CA ALA A 54 -1.82 2.50 -13.64
C ALA A 54 -3.07 3.30 -13.22
N THR A 55 -3.34 3.43 -11.92
CA THR A 55 -4.43 4.24 -11.36
C THR A 55 -4.15 5.74 -11.55
N PHE A 56 -2.91 6.19 -11.52
CA PHE A 56 -2.56 7.55 -11.92
C PHE A 56 -2.73 7.78 -13.42
N ALA A 57 -2.22 6.86 -14.24
CA ALA A 57 -2.14 7.02 -15.69
C ALA A 57 -3.49 6.90 -16.41
N ARG A 58 -4.48 6.21 -15.81
CA ARG A 58 -5.75 5.88 -16.45
C ARG A 58 -6.90 6.55 -15.74
N GLU A 59 -7.86 7.08 -16.50
CA GLU A 59 -9.10 7.63 -15.91
C GLU A 59 -9.92 6.58 -15.15
N ARG A 60 -9.76 5.32 -15.57
CA ARG A 60 -10.44 4.15 -15.05
C ARG A 60 -9.37 3.23 -14.44
N PRO A 61 -9.36 3.05 -13.10
CA PRO A 61 -8.41 2.15 -12.47
C PRO A 61 -8.58 0.74 -13.03
N PRO A 62 -7.50 0.06 -13.44
CA PRO A 62 -7.59 -1.29 -13.97
C PRO A 62 -8.05 -2.25 -12.86
N LEU A 63 -8.82 -3.28 -13.24
CA LEU A 63 -9.15 -4.41 -12.38
C LEU A 63 -9.78 -4.02 -11.02
N LEU A 64 -10.58 -2.95 -10.98
CA LEU A 64 -11.14 -2.38 -9.73
C LEU A 64 -11.86 -3.41 -8.83
N GLN A 65 -12.47 -4.44 -9.39
CA GLN A 65 -13.05 -5.53 -8.58
C GLN A 65 -11.99 -6.47 -8.01
N ALA A 66 -10.99 -6.83 -8.82
CA ALA A 66 -9.89 -7.67 -8.36
C ALA A 66 -9.02 -6.95 -7.33
N SER A 67 -8.85 -5.62 -7.45
CA SER A 67 -8.05 -4.83 -6.51
C SER A 67 -8.62 -4.86 -5.09
N LEU A 68 -9.94 -5.03 -4.92
CA LEU A 68 -10.54 -5.24 -3.60
C LEU A 68 -10.03 -6.53 -2.96
N TYR A 69 -10.06 -7.63 -3.70
CA TYR A 69 -9.58 -8.93 -3.19
C TYR A 69 -8.05 -8.93 -3.01
N LEU A 70 -7.33 -8.32 -3.95
CA LEU A 70 -5.88 -8.22 -3.89
C LEU A 70 -5.41 -7.36 -2.72
N ALA A 71 -6.08 -6.25 -2.41
CA ALA A 71 -5.74 -5.44 -1.23
C ALA A 71 -6.05 -6.18 0.09
N LEU A 72 -7.09 -7.03 0.12
CA LEU A 72 -7.40 -7.82 1.32
C LEU A 72 -6.47 -9.03 1.50
N LEU A 73 -5.78 -9.47 0.44
CA LEU A 73 -4.96 -10.67 0.47
C LEU A 73 -3.73 -10.54 1.41
N PRO A 74 -2.90 -9.47 1.36
CA PRO A 74 -1.81 -9.26 2.31
C PRO A 74 -2.32 -9.22 3.76
N VAL A 75 -3.43 -8.52 3.99
CA VAL A 75 -4.06 -8.37 5.31
C VAL A 75 -4.53 -9.73 5.85
N ALA A 76 -5.21 -10.52 5.03
CA ALA A 76 -5.71 -11.83 5.41
C ALA A 76 -4.58 -12.83 5.65
N LEU A 77 -3.56 -12.83 4.79
CA LEU A 77 -2.39 -13.69 4.94
C LEU A 77 -1.65 -13.37 6.24
N TRP A 78 -1.47 -12.09 6.55
CA TRP A 78 -0.85 -11.68 7.80
C TRP A 78 -1.69 -12.06 9.03
N ALA A 79 -2.99 -11.79 9.00
CA ALA A 79 -3.90 -12.15 10.09
C ALA A 79 -3.88 -13.66 10.36
N ALA A 80 -3.80 -14.49 9.32
CA ALA A 80 -3.69 -15.94 9.45
C ALA A 80 -2.36 -16.35 10.12
N VAL A 81 -1.22 -15.78 9.69
CA VAL A 81 0.10 -16.06 10.28
C VAL A 81 0.16 -15.60 11.74
N ALA A 82 -0.35 -14.41 12.05
CA ALA A 82 -0.40 -13.88 13.41
C ALA A 82 -1.27 -14.76 14.32
N SER A 83 -2.43 -15.21 13.83
CA SER A 83 -3.33 -16.10 14.57
C SER A 83 -2.71 -17.48 14.81
N ALA A 84 -2.04 -18.05 13.82
CA ALA A 84 -1.35 -19.33 13.95
C ALA A 84 -0.20 -19.25 14.97
N GLY A 85 0.62 -18.19 14.90
CA GLY A 85 1.72 -17.96 15.84
C GLY A 85 1.27 -17.71 17.28
N ALA A 86 0.12 -17.03 17.46
CA ALA A 86 -0.50 -16.87 18.77
C ALA A 86 -0.98 -18.21 19.35
N ALA A 87 -1.53 -19.10 18.52
CA ALA A 87 -2.01 -20.42 18.94
C ALA A 87 -0.88 -21.37 19.38
N THR A 88 0.33 -21.22 18.83
CA THR A 88 1.49 -22.05 19.16
C THR A 88 2.37 -21.51 20.28
N GLY A 89 2.04 -20.33 20.83
CA GLY A 89 2.81 -19.68 21.92
C GLY A 89 4.20 -19.17 21.52
N THR A 90 4.58 -19.29 20.25
CA THR A 90 5.88 -18.88 19.70
C THR A 90 5.91 -17.42 19.22
N GLY A 91 4.79 -16.68 19.31
CA GLY A 91 4.66 -15.35 18.74
C GLY A 91 4.50 -15.39 17.21
N THR A 92 4.68 -14.26 16.51
CA THR A 92 4.57 -14.24 15.04
C THR A 92 5.71 -15.05 14.41
N ILE A 93 5.36 -16.01 13.53
CA ILE A 93 6.30 -16.91 12.82
C ILE A 93 7.25 -16.14 11.89
N LEU A 94 6.88 -14.91 11.54
CA LEU A 94 7.67 -14.02 10.70
C LEU A 94 8.38 -12.99 11.61
N ALA A 95 9.70 -12.93 11.55
CA ALA A 95 10.52 -11.92 12.23
C ALA A 95 10.41 -10.53 11.56
N LEU A 96 9.19 -10.14 11.16
CA LEU A 96 8.90 -8.87 10.52
C LEU A 96 8.56 -7.82 11.57
N GLN A 97 8.93 -6.57 11.28
CA GLN A 97 8.58 -5.43 12.14
C GLN A 97 7.05 -5.21 12.10
N PRO A 98 6.36 -5.20 13.25
CA PRO A 98 4.90 -5.19 13.28
C PRO A 98 4.31 -3.84 12.84
N LEU A 99 4.97 -2.73 13.14
CA LEU A 99 4.44 -1.39 12.82
C LEU A 99 4.39 -1.11 11.30
N PRO A 100 5.46 -1.33 10.50
CA PRO A 100 5.39 -1.15 9.05
C PRO A 100 4.32 -2.02 8.38
N LEU A 101 4.13 -3.23 8.91
CA LEU A 101 3.16 -4.20 8.41
C LEU A 101 1.72 -3.80 8.76
N ALA A 102 1.51 -3.26 9.96
CA ALA A 102 0.22 -2.68 10.36
C ALA A 102 -0.14 -1.45 9.53
N VAL A 103 0.83 -0.57 9.24
CA VAL A 103 0.60 0.60 8.38
C VAL A 103 0.27 0.17 6.95
N ALA A 104 1.02 -0.79 6.37
CA ALA A 104 0.72 -1.34 5.05
C ALA A 104 -0.70 -1.92 5.00
N SER A 105 -1.05 -2.76 5.98
CA SER A 105 -2.39 -3.36 6.10
C SER A 105 -3.49 -2.30 6.24
N GLY A 106 -3.22 -1.22 6.99
CA GLY A 106 -4.16 -0.11 7.15
C GLY A 106 -4.43 0.63 5.84
N LEU A 107 -3.38 0.85 5.04
CA LEU A 107 -3.49 1.45 3.71
C LEU A 107 -4.28 0.55 2.74
N ASP A 108 -4.01 -0.75 2.75
CA ASP A 108 -4.75 -1.74 1.96
C ASP A 108 -6.22 -1.82 2.33
N LEU A 109 -6.53 -1.83 3.63
CA LEU A 109 -7.91 -1.76 4.12
C LEU A 109 -8.60 -0.47 3.66
N ALA A 110 -7.89 0.66 3.65
CA ALA A 110 -8.45 1.90 3.18
C ALA A 110 -8.69 1.91 1.66
N VAL A 111 -7.81 1.28 0.88
CA VAL A 111 -8.01 1.01 -0.57
C VAL A 111 -9.25 0.12 -0.76
N ALA A 112 -9.30 -1.04 -0.09
CA ALA A 112 -10.39 -2.00 -0.19
C ALA A 112 -11.74 -1.39 0.20
N ALA A 113 -11.79 -0.64 1.31
CA ALA A 113 -12.99 0.05 1.78
C ALA A 113 -13.46 1.11 0.77
N THR A 114 -12.53 1.89 0.22
CA THR A 114 -12.85 2.90 -0.80
C THR A 114 -13.41 2.25 -2.06
N VAL A 115 -12.76 1.18 -2.55
CA VAL A 115 -13.21 0.41 -3.71
C VAL A 115 -14.59 -0.20 -3.46
N ALA A 116 -14.82 -0.80 -2.28
CA ALA A 116 -16.11 -1.37 -1.91
C ALA A 116 -17.22 -0.31 -1.92
N VAL A 117 -16.95 0.89 -1.40
CA VAL A 117 -17.88 2.02 -1.42
C VAL A 117 -18.19 2.48 -2.85
N VAL A 118 -17.17 2.57 -3.72
CA VAL A 118 -17.35 2.92 -5.15
C VAL A 118 -18.24 1.88 -5.83
N LEU A 119 -17.94 0.59 -5.67
CA LEU A 119 -18.69 -0.51 -6.27
C LEU A 119 -20.13 -0.60 -5.75
N ARG A 120 -20.34 -0.32 -4.45
CA ARG A 120 -21.68 -0.32 -3.83
C ARG A 120 -22.53 0.85 -4.29
N ARG A 121 -21.94 2.05 -4.45
CA ARG A 121 -22.69 3.26 -4.78
C ARG A 121 -23.15 3.29 -6.24
N ARG A 122 -22.39 2.69 -7.17
CA ARG A 122 -22.65 2.69 -8.63
C ARG A 122 -23.07 4.06 -9.20
N ARG A 123 -22.66 5.15 -8.56
CA ARG A 123 -23.00 6.50 -9.00
C ARG A 123 -22.07 6.88 -10.15
N PRO A 124 -22.56 7.57 -11.19
CA PRO A 124 -21.69 8.12 -12.20
C PRO A 124 -20.64 9.02 -11.54
N ALA A 125 -19.38 8.90 -11.96
CA ALA A 125 -18.32 9.78 -11.48
C ALA A 125 -18.76 11.22 -11.74
N ARG A 126 -18.87 12.02 -10.68
CA ARG A 126 -19.05 13.45 -10.82
C ARG A 126 -17.74 14.03 -11.31
N ASP A 127 -17.83 14.82 -12.36
CA ASP A 127 -16.68 15.57 -12.83
C ASP A 127 -16.29 16.55 -11.73
N SER A 128 -15.13 16.32 -11.14
CA SER A 128 -14.57 17.19 -10.11
C SER A 128 -13.36 17.85 -10.74
N GLY A 129 -13.42 19.17 -10.92
CA GLY A 129 -12.38 19.92 -11.61
C GLY A 129 -10.97 19.68 -11.05
N ALA A 130 -9.95 19.96 -11.86
CA ALA A 130 -8.54 19.68 -11.59
C ALA A 130 -8.06 20.14 -10.20
N VAL A 131 -8.55 21.28 -9.70
CA VAL A 131 -8.23 21.78 -8.36
C VAL A 131 -8.58 20.78 -7.26
N ARG A 132 -9.75 20.13 -7.35
CA ARG A 132 -10.18 19.15 -6.34
C ARG A 132 -9.35 17.87 -6.41
N PHE A 133 -8.93 17.48 -7.61
CA PHE A 133 -7.96 16.39 -7.79
C PHE A 133 -6.64 16.72 -7.10
N VAL A 134 -6.04 17.88 -7.40
CA VAL A 134 -4.75 18.32 -6.83
C VAL A 134 -4.83 18.46 -5.32
N LEU A 135 -5.87 19.09 -4.76
CA LEU A 135 -6.04 19.20 -3.32
C LEU A 135 -6.17 17.83 -2.65
N THR A 136 -6.95 16.92 -3.24
CA THR A 136 -7.09 15.57 -2.69
C THR A 136 -5.76 14.82 -2.77
N LEU A 137 -5.03 14.96 -3.87
CA LEU A 137 -3.71 14.37 -4.06
C LEU A 137 -2.72 14.85 -3.00
N LEU A 138 -2.65 16.17 -2.76
CA LEU A 138 -1.76 16.76 -1.76
C LEU A 138 -2.12 16.29 -0.34
N VAL A 139 -3.42 16.30 0.00
CA VAL A 139 -3.89 15.83 1.31
C VAL A 139 -3.61 14.34 1.48
N SER A 140 -3.89 13.51 0.48
CA SER A 140 -3.58 12.08 0.54
C SER A 140 -2.09 11.83 0.66
N ALA A 141 -1.27 12.56 -0.10
CA ALA A 141 0.17 12.44 -0.07
C ALA A 141 0.72 12.83 1.30
N ALA A 142 0.23 13.90 1.91
CA ALA A 142 0.62 14.31 3.26
C ALA A 142 0.24 13.24 4.30
N VAL A 143 -1.00 12.75 4.27
CA VAL A 143 -1.48 11.71 5.21
C VAL A 143 -0.67 10.42 5.05
N VAL A 144 -0.50 9.93 3.83
CA VAL A 144 0.24 8.69 3.57
C VAL A 144 1.71 8.86 3.90
N SER A 145 2.34 9.96 3.49
CA SER A 145 3.75 10.23 3.86
C SER A 145 3.94 10.30 5.38
N GLY A 146 3.01 10.93 6.09
CA GLY A 146 3.06 11.06 7.55
C GLY A 146 3.06 9.73 8.29
N VAL A 147 2.48 8.66 7.72
CA VAL A 147 2.50 7.31 8.30
C VAL A 147 3.58 6.41 7.68
N THR A 148 3.83 6.54 6.38
CA THR A 148 4.76 5.67 5.64
C THR A 148 6.22 6.01 5.94
N ILE A 149 6.60 7.28 6.06
CA ILE A 149 7.98 7.68 6.36
C ILE A 149 8.48 7.14 7.72
N PRO A 150 7.79 7.37 8.85
CA PRO A 150 8.25 6.83 10.14
C PRO A 150 8.24 5.30 10.13
N ALA A 151 7.27 4.66 9.46
CA ALA A 151 7.25 3.21 9.31
C ALA A 151 8.45 2.69 8.51
N LEU A 152 8.80 3.32 7.38
CA LEU A 152 9.98 2.97 6.59
C LEU A 152 11.28 3.08 7.39
N GLY A 153 11.39 4.10 8.26
CA GLY A 153 12.55 4.28 9.14
C GLY A 153 12.81 3.12 10.11
N LEU A 154 11.82 2.26 10.36
CA LEU A 154 11.94 1.08 11.21
C LEU A 154 12.29 -0.20 10.44
N THR A 155 12.31 -0.14 9.10
CA THR A 155 12.66 -1.29 8.25
C THR A 155 14.17 -1.38 8.04
N SER A 156 14.67 -2.59 7.76
CA SER A 156 16.08 -2.80 7.38
C SER A 156 16.47 -2.02 6.12
N ALA A 157 15.53 -1.82 5.19
CA ALA A 157 15.74 -0.98 4.02
C ALA A 157 15.94 0.50 4.38
N GLY A 158 15.12 1.03 5.30
CA GLY A 158 15.25 2.40 5.81
C GLY A 158 16.57 2.63 6.55
N LEU A 159 16.95 1.69 7.43
CA LEU A 159 18.22 1.76 8.16
C LEU A 159 19.44 1.73 7.21
N SER A 160 19.40 0.87 6.19
CA SER A 160 20.45 0.78 5.17
C SER A 160 20.57 2.07 4.34
N ALA A 161 19.45 2.73 4.04
CA ALA A 161 19.46 3.99 3.29
C ALA A 161 20.19 5.11 4.07
N VAL A 162 20.00 5.17 5.38
CA VAL A 162 20.69 6.13 6.25
C VAL A 162 22.19 5.80 6.37
N SER A 163 22.56 4.53 6.51
CA SER A 163 23.98 4.15 6.62
C SER A 163 24.77 4.50 5.35
N VAL A 164 24.18 4.30 4.16
CA VAL A 164 24.80 4.69 2.89
C VAL A 164 24.99 6.20 2.80
N HIS A 165 24.02 6.99 3.29
CA HIS A 165 24.13 8.46 3.32
C HIS A 165 25.29 8.92 4.19
N LEU A 166 25.44 8.37 5.40
CA LEU A 166 26.53 8.73 6.32
C LEU A 166 27.91 8.33 5.76
N GLN A 167 28.01 7.21 5.04
CA GLN A 167 29.25 6.81 4.37
C GLN A 167 29.67 7.81 3.28
N HIS A 168 28.73 8.37 2.52
CA HIS A 168 29.05 9.38 1.50
C HIS A 168 29.39 10.75 2.12
N SER A 169 28.78 11.11 3.25
CA SER A 169 29.03 12.40 3.93
C SER A 169 30.31 12.42 4.77
N GLY A 170 30.85 11.27 5.17
CA GLY A 170 32.07 11.15 5.99
C GLY A 170 33.40 11.15 5.20
N HIS A 171 33.37 11.30 3.87
CA HIS A 171 34.55 11.36 3.00
C HIS A 171 34.99 12.79 2.64
N HIS A 172 34.70 13.78 3.49
CA HIS A 172 35.18 15.16 3.37
C HIS A 172 35.98 15.60 4.59
#